data_AF-A0A3D4H9V1-F1
#
_entry.id   AF-A0A3D4H9V1-F1
#
_cell.length_a   1.000
_cell.length_b   1.000
_cell.length_c   1.000
_cell.angle_alpha   90.00
_cell.angle_beta   90.00
_cell.angle_gamma   90.00
#
_symmetry.space_group_name_H-M   'P 1'
#
loop_
_entity.id
_entity.type
_entity.pdbx_description
1 polymer ?
#
loop_
_entity_poly.entity_id
_entity_poly.type
_entity_poly.pdbx_seq_one_letter_code
_entity_poly.pdbx_strand_id
1 'polypeptide(L)'
;MAEDKVESEEEKKPVETPEQEAPVATEVDAPKGEEEEELAPGGVKKQPTAKDLLKEEIGELKIRKAKGSKNISTGIAKVSATFNNTIVTITDTKGNTISWSSAGKMNFRGSRKSTAYASQVVTQNAAKAAMAHGLKEVIIHVNGPGMGRDSAIRAFQSLGLEILSIVDTTPIPHNGCRPPKRRRV
;
A
#
# COMPACT_ATOMS: atom_id res chain seq x y z
N MET A 1 24.66 29.45 62.10
CA MET A 1 23.24 29.72 61.80
C MET A 1 22.84 28.66 60.79
N ALA A 2 22.49 27.41 61.16
CA ALA A 2 21.44 26.99 62.11
C ALA A 2 20.12 27.71 61.77
N GLU A 3 19.00 27.09 61.40
CA GLU A 3 18.40 25.76 61.67
C GLU A 3 17.52 25.38 60.44
N ASP A 4 17.50 24.15 59.92
CA ASP A 4 16.80 22.95 60.39
C ASP A 4 15.26 23.02 60.37
N LYS A 5 14.64 22.29 59.42
CA LYS A 5 13.47 21.44 59.69
C LYS A 5 13.36 20.27 58.71
N VAL A 6 13.90 19.15 59.18
CA VAL A 6 13.64 17.71 58.91
C VAL A 6 12.13 17.41 59.02
N GLU A 7 11.50 16.55 58.20
CA GLU A 7 11.37 15.07 58.27
C GLU A 7 10.30 14.68 57.20
N SER A 8 10.18 13.54 56.52
CA SER A 8 10.95 12.30 56.29
C SER A 8 10.09 11.38 55.39
N GLU A 9 10.74 10.69 54.44
CA GLU A 9 10.53 9.28 54.02
C GLU A 9 9.13 8.81 53.51
N GLU A 10 9.03 8.14 52.36
CA GLU A 10 9.55 6.77 52.16
C GLU A 10 10.08 6.51 50.74
N GLU A 11 11.24 5.86 50.70
CA GLU A 11 11.91 5.31 49.53
C GLU A 11 11.24 4.03 49.02
N LYS A 12 11.43 3.74 47.72
CA LYS A 12 12.05 2.47 47.30
C LYS A 12 12.79 2.69 45.98
N LYS A 13 14.11 2.56 46.05
CA LYS A 13 15.08 2.60 44.95
C LYS A 13 15.41 1.17 44.43
N PRO A 14 16.07 1.06 43.27
CA PRO A 14 16.14 -0.12 42.39
C PRO A 14 17.41 -0.96 42.57
N VAL A 15 17.44 -2.19 42.04
CA VAL A 15 18.68 -2.98 41.86
C VAL A 15 18.64 -3.82 40.57
N GLU A 16 19.82 -3.87 39.94
CA GLU A 16 20.28 -4.47 38.67
C GLU A 16 20.35 -6.02 38.61
N THR A 17 20.32 -6.54 37.36
CA THR A 17 20.87 -7.76 36.65
C THR A 17 21.53 -8.93 37.41
N PRO A 18 21.63 -10.19 36.89
CA PRO A 18 21.98 -10.58 35.48
C PRO A 18 21.39 -11.92 34.92
N GLU A 19 21.85 -12.27 33.70
CA GLU A 19 21.64 -13.46 32.86
C GLU A 19 21.53 -14.84 33.55
N GLN A 20 20.78 -15.77 32.94
CA GLN A 20 21.21 -17.18 32.79
C GLN A 20 20.46 -17.92 31.66
N GLU A 21 21.23 -18.78 30.99
CA GLU A 21 21.01 -19.49 29.73
C GLU A 21 19.99 -20.64 29.80
N ALA A 22 19.67 -21.17 28.61
CA ALA A 22 18.81 -22.33 28.35
C ALA A 22 19.23 -23.63 29.07
N PRO A 23 18.35 -24.65 29.03
CA PRO A 23 18.84 -25.89 28.45
C PRO A 23 17.90 -26.49 27.39
N VAL A 24 18.54 -26.90 26.30
CA VAL A 24 18.06 -27.88 25.33
C VAL A 24 18.10 -29.27 25.98
N ALA A 25 17.01 -30.03 25.87
CA ALA A 25 17.05 -31.48 25.93
C ALA A 25 16.15 -32.04 24.82
N THR A 26 16.80 -32.67 23.84
CA THR A 26 16.26 -33.57 22.82
C THR A 26 16.06 -34.97 23.39
N GLU A 27 14.94 -35.62 23.04
CA GLU A 27 14.77 -37.07 22.80
C GLU A 27 13.31 -37.25 22.30
N VAL A 28 13.07 -37.35 20.98
CA VAL A 28 12.87 -38.58 20.19
C VAL A 28 12.04 -39.65 20.91
N ASP A 29 10.75 -39.78 20.54
CA ASP A 29 10.13 -41.09 20.30
C ASP A 29 8.81 -40.95 19.50
N ALA A 30 8.67 -41.77 18.46
CA ALA A 30 7.45 -42.16 17.77
C ALA A 30 7.55 -43.69 17.66
N PRO A 31 6.47 -44.52 17.69
CA PRO A 31 5.26 -44.38 16.85
C PRO A 31 3.97 -45.08 17.39
N LYS A 32 2.98 -45.26 16.48
CA LYS A 32 1.66 -45.95 16.52
C LYS A 32 0.49 -45.10 17.03
N GLY A 33 -0.54 -44.81 16.24
CA GLY A 33 -1.45 -45.71 15.50
C GLY A 33 -2.85 -45.40 16.09
N GLU A 34 -4.00 -45.37 15.41
CA GLU A 34 -4.50 -45.91 14.16
C GLU A 34 -5.62 -44.98 13.67
N GLU A 35 -6.05 -45.22 12.44
CA GLU A 35 -7.13 -44.56 11.72
C GLU A 35 -8.49 -44.72 12.42
N GLU A 36 -9.29 -43.66 12.47
CA GLU A 36 -10.75 -43.79 12.44
C GLU A 36 -11.28 -43.07 11.19
N GLU A 37 -11.50 -43.88 10.17
CA GLU A 37 -12.52 -43.64 9.15
C GLU A 37 -13.89 -43.80 9.82
N GLU A 38 -14.61 -42.70 10.02
CA GLU A 38 -16.08 -42.75 10.07
C GLU A 38 -16.66 -41.99 8.87
N LEU A 39 -17.05 -42.75 7.85
CA LEU A 39 -18.03 -42.32 6.87
C LEU A 39 -19.42 -42.31 7.54
N ALA A 40 -19.97 -41.11 7.75
CA ALA A 40 -21.42 -40.97 7.94
C ALA A 40 -22.14 -41.08 6.58
N PRO A 41 -23.33 -41.71 6.54
CA PRO A 41 -24.07 -41.96 5.31
C PRO A 41 -24.77 -40.69 4.83
N GLY A 42 -24.58 -40.35 3.55
CA GLY A 42 -25.30 -39.26 2.90
C GLY A 42 -24.35 -38.29 2.20
N GLY A 43 -24.19 -38.48 0.89
CA GLY A 43 -23.33 -37.66 0.04
C GLY A 43 -23.64 -36.17 0.11
N VAL A 44 -22.84 -35.43 0.87
CA VAL A 44 -22.59 -34.00 0.69
C VAL A 44 -21.09 -33.78 0.92
N LYS A 45 -20.41 -33.20 -0.07
CA LYS A 45 -18.98 -32.90 -0.03
C LYS A 45 -18.68 -32.02 1.20
N LYS A 46 -17.71 -32.42 2.02
CA LYS A 46 -17.18 -31.63 3.15
C LYS A 46 -16.80 -30.25 2.62
N GLN A 47 -17.43 -29.20 3.12
CA GLN A 47 -17.12 -27.83 2.70
C GLN A 47 -15.68 -27.50 3.16
N PRO A 48 -14.87 -26.87 2.31
CA PRO A 48 -13.52 -26.47 2.70
C PRO A 48 -13.61 -25.50 3.87
N THR A 49 -12.85 -25.79 4.92
CA THR A 49 -12.76 -24.98 6.13
C THR A 49 -12.17 -23.60 5.77
N ALA A 50 -12.63 -22.53 6.45
CA ALA A 50 -12.21 -21.15 6.15
C ALA A 50 -10.69 -20.93 6.17
N LYS A 51 -9.93 -21.78 6.89
CA LYS A 51 -8.46 -21.75 6.91
C LYS A 51 -7.81 -22.20 5.60
N ASP A 52 -8.45 -23.09 4.85
CA ASP A 52 -7.91 -23.64 3.60
C ASP A 52 -8.13 -22.67 2.43
N LEU A 53 -9.30 -22.00 2.40
CA LEU A 53 -9.62 -20.94 1.44
C LEU A 53 -8.68 -19.73 1.57
N LEU A 54 -8.39 -19.30 2.80
CA LEU A 54 -7.49 -18.17 3.05
C LEU A 54 -6.03 -18.47 2.69
N LYS A 55 -5.61 -19.74 2.71
CA LYS A 55 -4.26 -20.15 2.31
C LYS A 55 -4.08 -20.17 0.79
N GLU A 56 -5.16 -20.45 0.05
CA GLU A 56 -5.16 -20.42 -1.42
C GLU A 56 -5.31 -19.00 -1.99
N GLU A 57 -5.95 -18.08 -1.27
CA GLU A 57 -6.16 -16.70 -1.73
C GLU A 57 -4.96 -15.76 -1.54
N ILE A 58 -3.98 -16.11 -0.70
CA ILE A 58 -2.70 -15.38 -0.62
C ILE A 58 -1.73 -15.92 -1.67
N GLY A 59 -2.16 -15.89 -2.93
CA GLY A 59 -1.24 -16.01 -4.06
C GLY A 59 -0.45 -14.70 -4.17
N GLU A 60 0.87 -14.77 -3.97
CA GLU A 60 1.75 -13.63 -4.27
C GLU A 60 1.41 -13.05 -5.64
N LEU A 61 1.26 -11.73 -5.73
CA LEU A 61 1.06 -11.02 -7.00
C LEU A 61 2.28 -11.27 -7.91
N LYS A 62 2.26 -12.35 -8.69
CA LYS A 62 3.35 -12.75 -9.57
C LYS A 62 3.40 -11.82 -10.78
N ILE A 63 4.07 -10.69 -10.60
CA ILE A 63 4.29 -9.68 -11.64
C ILE A 63 5.21 -10.28 -12.71
N ARG A 64 4.65 -10.55 -13.90
CA ARG A 64 5.44 -11.00 -15.05
C ARG A 64 6.26 -9.82 -15.58
N LYS A 65 7.58 -10.02 -15.73
CA LYS A 65 8.47 -9.01 -16.32
C LYS A 65 8.08 -8.74 -17.77
N ALA A 66 8.03 -7.46 -18.14
CA ALA A 66 7.71 -7.05 -19.50
C ALA A 66 8.87 -7.34 -20.46
N LYS A 67 8.57 -7.74 -21.70
CA LYS A 67 9.56 -7.93 -22.76
C LYS A 67 10.18 -6.56 -23.10
N GLY A 68 11.50 -6.41 -22.92
CA GLY A 68 12.19 -5.11 -23.05
C GLY A 68 12.12 -4.24 -21.78
N SER A 69 12.20 -4.85 -20.59
CA SER A 69 12.20 -4.13 -19.33
C SER A 69 13.40 -3.18 -19.22
N LYS A 70 13.15 -1.95 -18.77
CA LYS A 70 14.19 -0.93 -18.55
C LYS A 70 14.85 -1.03 -17.17
N ASN A 71 14.37 -1.93 -16.30
CA ASN A 71 14.89 -2.22 -14.96
C ASN A 71 15.14 -0.96 -14.12
N ILE A 72 14.12 -0.12 -14.00
CA ILE A 72 14.20 1.14 -13.24
C ILE A 72 13.70 0.86 -11.82
N SER A 73 14.55 1.04 -10.80
CA SER A 73 14.21 0.75 -9.39
C SER A 73 13.41 1.87 -8.73
N THR A 74 13.79 3.13 -8.99
CA THR A 74 13.21 4.34 -8.42
C THR A 74 12.48 5.15 -9.48
N GLY A 75 11.30 5.68 -9.16
CA GLY A 75 10.50 6.47 -10.11
C GLY A 75 9.72 7.60 -9.46
N ILE A 76 9.12 8.44 -10.31
CA ILE A 76 8.23 9.52 -9.91
C ILE A 76 6.83 9.21 -10.46
N ALA A 77 5.84 9.14 -9.59
CA ALA A 77 4.43 9.02 -9.97
C ALA A 77 3.78 10.40 -9.98
N LYS A 78 3.43 10.88 -11.18
CA LYS A 78 2.65 12.10 -11.37
C LYS A 78 1.16 11.76 -11.42
N VAL A 79 0.43 12.19 -10.39
CA VAL A 79 -1.02 12.04 -10.29
C VAL A 79 -1.68 13.37 -10.59
N SER A 80 -2.40 13.46 -11.71
CA SER A 80 -3.22 14.62 -12.05
C SER A 80 -4.68 14.31 -11.70
N ALA A 81 -5.14 14.87 -10.58
CA ALA A 81 -6.49 14.73 -10.03
C ALA A 81 -7.29 16.00 -10.32
N THR A 82 -7.94 16.02 -11.48
CA THR A 82 -8.89 17.10 -11.83
C THR A 82 -10.30 16.75 -11.33
N PHE A 83 -11.23 17.71 -11.37
CA PHE A 83 -12.62 17.47 -10.97
C PHE A 83 -13.35 16.42 -11.83
N ASN A 84 -12.93 16.21 -13.07
CA ASN A 84 -13.67 15.38 -14.04
C ASN A 84 -12.93 14.09 -14.44
N ASN A 85 -11.66 13.96 -14.05
CA ASN A 85 -10.79 12.87 -14.48
C ASN A 85 -9.54 12.76 -13.59
N THR A 86 -9.04 11.53 -13.47
CA THR A 86 -7.75 11.22 -12.86
C THR A 86 -6.84 10.59 -13.90
N ILE A 87 -5.61 11.10 -14.00
CA ILE A 87 -4.56 10.58 -14.89
C ILE A 87 -3.33 10.29 -14.03
N VAL A 88 -2.80 9.07 -14.16
CA VAL A 88 -1.61 8.63 -13.44
C VAL A 88 -0.52 8.32 -14.47
N THR A 89 0.61 8.98 -14.33
CA THR A 89 1.78 8.78 -15.18
C THR A 89 2.98 8.46 -14.30
N ILE A 90 3.65 7.35 -14.57
CA ILE A 90 4.84 6.93 -13.83
C ILE A 90 6.04 7.15 -14.74
N THR A 91 7.00 7.90 -14.24
CA THR A 91 8.22 8.28 -14.96
C THR A 91 9.46 7.83 -14.19
N ASP A 92 10.57 7.75 -14.90
CA ASP A 92 11.91 7.74 -14.29
C ASP A 92 12.22 9.11 -13.66
N THR A 93 13.24 9.17 -12.83
CA THR A 93 13.88 10.39 -12.29
C THR A 93 14.26 11.39 -13.38
N LYS A 94 14.68 10.90 -14.55
CA LYS A 94 15.02 11.70 -15.74
C LYS A 94 13.80 12.23 -16.51
N GLY A 95 12.58 11.86 -16.10
CA GLY A 95 11.33 12.30 -16.74
C GLY A 95 10.86 11.43 -17.92
N ASN A 96 11.53 10.32 -18.20
CA ASN A 96 11.10 9.35 -19.21
C ASN A 96 9.86 8.58 -18.73
N THR A 97 8.77 8.60 -19.49
CA THR A 97 7.55 7.87 -19.13
C THR A 97 7.74 6.36 -19.27
N ILE A 98 7.38 5.63 -18.21
CA ILE A 98 7.41 4.16 -18.15
C ILE A 98 6.02 3.63 -18.48
N SER A 99 5.02 4.09 -17.72
CA SER A 99 3.63 3.70 -17.91
C SER A 99 2.70 4.87 -17.62
N TRP A 100 1.51 4.84 -18.21
CA TRP A 100 0.46 5.79 -17.93
C TRP A 100 -0.92 5.13 -18.04
N SER A 101 -1.86 5.65 -17.26
CA SER A 101 -3.25 5.24 -17.27
C SER A 101 -4.16 6.42 -16.94
N SER A 102 -5.40 6.35 -17.39
CA SER A 102 -6.42 7.37 -17.11
C SER A 102 -7.78 6.70 -16.90
N ALA A 103 -8.72 7.41 -16.25
CA ALA A 103 -10.05 6.85 -16.03
C ALA A 103 -10.74 6.47 -17.35
N GLY A 104 -10.50 7.24 -18.42
CA GLY A 104 -10.98 6.92 -19.76
C GLY A 104 -10.39 5.63 -20.35
N LYS A 105 -9.11 5.33 -20.07
CA LYS A 105 -8.43 4.09 -20.49
C LYS A 105 -8.97 2.85 -19.78
N MET A 106 -9.41 2.99 -18.53
CA MET A 106 -10.09 1.93 -17.75
C MET A 106 -11.60 1.86 -18.02
N ASN A 107 -12.04 2.33 -19.19
CA ASN A 107 -13.45 2.30 -19.62
C ASN A 107 -14.45 3.07 -18.73
N PHE A 108 -14.02 3.90 -17.79
CA PHE A 108 -14.93 4.80 -17.09
C PHE A 108 -15.40 5.92 -18.04
N ARG A 109 -16.70 6.23 -18.00
CA ARG A 109 -17.37 7.21 -18.87
C ARG A 109 -18.26 8.14 -18.06
N GLY A 110 -18.46 9.36 -18.55
CA GLY A 110 -19.30 10.37 -17.91
C GLY A 110 -18.80 10.74 -16.50
N SER A 111 -19.74 10.94 -15.57
CA SER A 111 -19.48 11.32 -14.17
C SER A 111 -18.58 10.32 -13.42
N ARG A 112 -18.66 9.02 -13.78
CA ARG A 112 -17.91 7.94 -13.12
C ARG A 112 -16.39 8.09 -13.20
N LYS A 113 -15.87 8.90 -14.14
CA LYS A 113 -14.42 9.16 -14.31
C LYS A 113 -13.77 9.90 -13.14
N SER A 114 -14.53 10.68 -12.39
CA SER A 114 -14.04 11.53 -11.30
C SER A 114 -14.03 10.84 -9.93
N THR A 115 -14.48 9.59 -9.87
CA THR A 115 -14.71 8.88 -8.61
C THR A 115 -13.40 8.37 -7.99
N ALA A 116 -13.42 8.21 -6.66
CA ALA A 116 -12.34 7.59 -5.88
C ALA A 116 -12.00 6.18 -6.39
N TYR A 117 -13.02 5.37 -6.68
CA TYR A 117 -12.86 4.02 -7.21
C TYR A 117 -12.17 4.01 -8.58
N ALA A 118 -12.59 4.88 -9.50
CA ALA A 118 -11.91 5.00 -10.79
C ALA A 118 -10.42 5.32 -10.62
N SER A 119 -10.09 6.18 -9.65
CA SER A 119 -8.70 6.56 -9.36
C SER A 119 -7.87 5.39 -8.82
N GLN A 120 -8.44 4.54 -7.96
CA GLN A 120 -7.78 3.30 -7.52
C GLN A 120 -7.46 2.37 -8.69
N VAL A 121 -8.45 2.06 -9.53
CA VAL A 121 -8.28 1.15 -10.67
C VAL A 121 -7.25 1.68 -11.67
N VAL A 122 -7.29 2.99 -11.93
CA VAL A 122 -6.31 3.65 -12.82
C VAL A 122 -4.89 3.53 -12.28
N THR A 123 -4.72 3.77 -10.99
CA THR A 123 -3.42 3.69 -10.31
C THR A 123 -2.90 2.26 -10.33
N GLN A 124 -3.75 1.28 -10.02
CA GLN A 124 -3.42 -0.15 -10.07
C GLN A 124 -2.93 -0.58 -11.45
N ASN A 125 -3.61 -0.16 -12.51
CA ASN A 125 -3.18 -0.51 -13.86
C ASN A 125 -1.82 0.13 -14.22
N ALA A 126 -1.62 1.42 -13.90
CA ALA A 126 -0.36 2.10 -14.17
C ALA A 126 0.80 1.46 -13.40
N ALA A 127 0.61 1.21 -12.10
CA ALA A 127 1.59 0.62 -11.22
C ALA A 127 1.91 -0.84 -11.57
N LYS A 128 0.93 -1.68 -11.94
CA LYS A 128 1.19 -3.05 -12.43
C LYS A 128 2.09 -3.07 -13.66
N ALA A 129 1.83 -2.18 -14.63
CA ALA A 129 2.70 -2.02 -15.79
C ALA A 129 4.10 -1.53 -15.40
N ALA A 130 4.18 -0.63 -14.41
CA ALA A 130 5.44 -0.06 -13.94
C ALA A 130 6.29 -1.10 -13.17
N MET A 131 5.67 -1.92 -12.32
CA MET A 131 6.31 -3.02 -11.60
C MET A 131 6.85 -4.09 -12.57
N ALA A 132 6.18 -4.32 -13.70
CA ALA A 132 6.69 -5.20 -14.76
C ALA A 132 8.02 -4.71 -15.37
N HIS A 133 8.33 -3.42 -15.23
CA HIS A 133 9.61 -2.81 -15.61
C HIS A 133 10.63 -2.71 -14.47
N GLY A 134 10.32 -3.21 -13.27
CA GLY A 134 11.25 -3.32 -12.14
C GLY A 134 11.14 -2.23 -11.07
N LEU A 135 10.11 -1.38 -11.11
CA LEU A 135 9.90 -0.32 -10.12
C LEU A 135 9.56 -0.88 -8.74
N LYS A 136 10.22 -0.33 -7.72
CA LYS A 136 10.05 -0.68 -6.30
C LYS A 136 9.69 0.55 -5.46
N GLU A 137 10.40 1.64 -5.69
CA GLU A 137 10.29 2.87 -4.93
C GLU A 137 9.70 4.00 -5.79
N VAL A 138 8.82 4.80 -5.19
CA VAL A 138 8.10 5.87 -5.89
C VAL A 138 8.04 7.15 -5.06
N ILE A 139 8.38 8.27 -5.69
CA ILE A 139 8.08 9.62 -5.20
C ILE A 139 6.76 10.06 -5.85
N ILE A 140 5.76 10.42 -5.05
CA ILE A 140 4.44 10.78 -5.56
C ILE A 140 4.32 12.30 -5.66
N HIS A 141 4.10 12.80 -6.88
CA HIS A 141 3.74 14.20 -7.13
C HIS A 141 2.25 14.26 -7.44
N VAL A 142 1.49 14.94 -6.59
CA VAL A 142 0.05 15.13 -6.81
C VAL A 142 -0.21 16.53 -7.35
N ASN A 143 -1.10 16.63 -8.33
CA ASN A 143 -1.54 17.90 -8.89
C ASN A 143 -3.07 17.90 -8.96
N GLY A 144 -3.66 18.93 -8.39
CA GLY A 144 -5.08 19.21 -8.48
C GLY A 144 -5.89 18.78 -7.24
N PRO A 145 -7.09 19.35 -7.07
CA PRO A 145 -7.93 19.16 -5.88
C PRO A 145 -8.96 18.01 -6.02
N GLY A 146 -8.95 17.25 -7.12
CA GLY A 146 -9.98 16.24 -7.40
C GLY A 146 -10.03 15.09 -6.39
N MET A 147 -11.17 14.40 -6.32
CA MET A 147 -11.43 13.27 -5.40
C MET A 147 -10.43 12.09 -5.56
N GLY A 148 -9.73 12.03 -6.70
CA GLY A 148 -8.75 11.00 -6.99
C GLY A 148 -7.42 11.12 -6.26
N ARG A 149 -7.17 12.24 -5.56
CA ARG A 149 -5.91 12.54 -4.87
C ARG A 149 -5.51 11.49 -3.82
N ASP A 150 -6.28 11.38 -2.75
CA ASP A 150 -5.97 10.45 -1.65
C ASP A 150 -6.16 8.99 -2.07
N SER A 151 -7.12 8.75 -2.96
CA SER A 151 -7.43 7.41 -3.48
C SER A 151 -6.27 6.83 -4.29
N ALA A 152 -5.54 7.66 -5.05
CA ALA A 152 -4.36 7.23 -5.78
C ALA A 152 -3.20 6.88 -4.84
N ILE A 153 -2.92 7.71 -3.83
CA ILE A 153 -1.85 7.46 -2.85
C ILE A 153 -2.08 6.13 -2.13
N ARG A 154 -3.31 5.89 -1.65
CA ARG A 154 -3.68 4.62 -1.01
C ARG A 154 -3.51 3.43 -1.96
N ALA A 155 -3.87 3.59 -3.23
CA ALA A 155 -3.72 2.51 -4.22
C ALA A 155 -2.25 2.15 -4.48
N PHE A 156 -1.34 3.12 -4.50
CA PHE A 156 0.10 2.85 -4.60
C PHE A 156 0.59 2.03 -3.41
N GLN A 157 0.18 2.39 -2.20
CA GLN A 157 0.53 1.66 -0.98
C GLN A 157 -0.05 0.23 -0.98
N SER A 158 -1.30 0.04 -1.40
CA SER A 158 -1.93 -1.29 -1.47
C SER A 158 -1.27 -2.24 -2.48
N LEU A 159 -0.51 -1.72 -3.45
CA LEU A 159 0.20 -2.54 -4.45
C LEU A 159 1.59 -2.97 -4.00
N GLY A 160 2.04 -2.51 -2.83
CA GLY A 160 3.36 -2.83 -2.29
C GLY A 160 4.51 -2.03 -2.91
N LEU A 161 4.23 -0.86 -3.49
CA LEU A 161 5.27 0.11 -3.86
C LEU A 161 5.66 0.94 -2.64
N GLU A 162 6.97 1.11 -2.44
CA GLU A 162 7.50 1.91 -1.34
C GLU A 162 7.39 3.41 -1.68
N ILE A 163 6.66 4.15 -0.84
CA ILE A 163 6.44 5.59 -1.04
C ILE A 163 7.53 6.35 -0.28
N LEU A 164 8.44 7.00 -1.00
CA LEU A 164 9.54 7.76 -0.40
C LEU A 164 9.07 9.14 0.11
N SER A 165 8.30 9.85 -0.70
CA SER A 165 7.76 11.15 -0.35
C SER A 165 6.49 11.46 -1.13
N ILE A 166 5.65 12.33 -0.56
CA ILE A 166 4.43 12.84 -1.18
C ILE A 166 4.58 14.35 -1.30
N VAL A 167 4.58 14.85 -2.52
CA VAL A 167 4.75 16.28 -2.84
C VAL A 167 3.49 16.77 -3.54
N ASP A 168 2.93 17.88 -3.06
CA ASP A 168 1.88 18.60 -3.78
C ASP A 168 2.51 19.58 -4.77
N THR A 169 2.17 19.41 -6.04
CA THR A 169 2.60 20.24 -7.17
C THR A 169 1.44 21.02 -7.79
N THR A 170 0.33 21.20 -7.05
CA THR A 170 -0.82 21.97 -7.50
C THR A 170 -0.43 23.44 -7.72
N PRO A 171 -0.56 23.98 -8.95
CA PRO A 171 -0.09 25.33 -9.25
C PRO A 171 -1.00 26.38 -8.60
N ILE A 172 -0.41 27.25 -7.77
CA ILE A 172 -1.07 28.43 -7.21
C ILE A 172 -0.57 29.65 -8.00
N PRO A 173 -1.42 30.31 -8.81
CA PRO A 173 -1.00 31.45 -9.61
C PRO A 173 -0.87 32.71 -8.75
N HIS A 174 0.23 33.45 -8.89
CA HIS A 174 0.42 34.77 -8.29
C HIS A 174 -0.24 35.85 -9.15
N ASN A 175 -1.56 36.05 -9.01
CA ASN A 175 -2.34 37.07 -9.73
C ASN A 175 -2.08 37.09 -11.26
N GLY A 176 -2.05 35.90 -11.89
CA GLY A 176 -1.80 35.73 -13.33
C GLY A 176 -3.02 36.00 -14.20
N CYS A 177 -3.37 35.05 -15.08
CA CYS A 177 -4.50 35.20 -15.99
C CYS A 177 -5.85 35.33 -15.25
N ARG A 178 -6.73 36.20 -15.77
CA ARG A 178 -8.10 36.36 -15.25
C ARG A 178 -8.87 35.03 -15.35
N PRO A 179 -9.45 34.52 -14.24
CA PRO A 179 -10.25 33.29 -14.29
C PRO A 179 -11.50 33.48 -15.15
N PRO A 180 -12.01 32.42 -15.80
CA PRO A 180 -13.22 32.49 -16.60
C PRO A 180 -14.41 32.96 -15.76
N LYS A 181 -15.37 33.63 -16.42
CA LYS A 181 -16.60 34.11 -15.78
C LYS A 181 -17.28 32.97 -15.01
N ARG A 182 -17.64 33.22 -13.76
CA ARG A 182 -18.39 32.26 -12.91
C ARG A 182 -19.63 31.77 -13.66
N ARG A 183 -19.81 30.45 -13.74
CA ARG A 183 -20.96 29.83 -14.39
C ARG A 183 -22.25 30.20 -13.66
N ARG A 184 -23.31 30.44 -14.43
CA ARG A 184 -24.69 30.60 -13.96
C ARG A 184 -25.39 29.26 -14.15
N VAL A 185 -25.25 28.38 -13.16
CA VAL A 185 -25.94 27.09 -13.09
C VAL A 185 -26.74 27.05 -11.82
#